data_AF-A0A3S9VH79-F1
#
_entry.id   AF-A0A3S9VH79-F1
#
_cell.length_a   1.000
_cell.length_b   1.000
_cell.length_c   1.000
_cell.angle_alpha   90.00
_cell.angle_beta   90.00
_cell.angle_gamma   90.00
#
_symmetry.space_group_name_H-M   'P 1'
#
loop_
_entity.id
_entity.type
_entity.pdbx_description
1 polymer ?
#
loop_
_entity_poly.entity_id
_entity_poly.type
_entity_poly.pdbx_seq_one_letter_code
_entity_poly.pdbx_strand_id
1 'polypeptide(L)'
;MNQNPANDADKRHFTHGTAASTADMAAEGKIRPEDKSFDAPHAREADEPLAEGEKHDQLAGRVAQSENRQEALLDEGLEESFPGSDPVSVKRIT
;
A
#
# COMPACT_ATOMS: atom_id res chain seq x y z
N MET A 1 -24.88 5.14 48.16
CA MET A 1 -24.13 5.55 46.95
C MET A 1 -24.74 4.84 45.76
N ASN A 2 -25.38 5.54 44.82
CA ASN A 2 -25.91 4.92 43.61
C ASN A 2 -25.37 5.71 42.41
N GLN A 3 -24.23 5.27 41.89
CA GLN A 3 -23.61 5.84 40.69
C GLN A 3 -24.33 5.25 39.48
N ASN A 4 -25.06 6.08 38.75
CA ASN A 4 -25.79 5.71 37.55
C ASN A 4 -24.79 5.55 36.39
N PRO A 5 -24.66 4.39 35.72
CA PRO A 5 -23.61 4.15 34.70
C PRO A 5 -23.86 4.83 33.35
N ALA A 6 -24.91 5.67 33.23
CA ALA A 6 -25.32 6.29 31.97
C ALA A 6 -24.38 7.43 31.49
N ASN A 7 -23.52 7.97 32.36
CA ASN A 7 -22.72 9.17 32.05
C ASN A 7 -21.30 8.88 31.52
N ASP A 8 -20.95 7.62 31.26
CA ASP A 8 -19.59 7.25 30.81
C ASP A 8 -19.52 7.02 29.29
N ALA A 9 -20.66 6.97 28.60
CA ALA A 9 -20.69 6.88 27.14
C ALA A 9 -20.26 8.19 26.46
N ASP A 10 -20.61 9.35 27.05
CA ASP A 10 -20.28 10.70 26.52
C ASP A 10 -18.82 11.10 26.72
N LYS A 11 -18.06 10.39 27.57
CA LYS A 11 -16.62 10.61 27.76
C LYS A 11 -15.75 9.78 26.82
N ARG A 12 -16.35 8.80 26.12
CA ARG A 12 -15.65 8.03 25.11
C ARG A 12 -15.67 8.83 23.82
N HIS A 13 -14.59 9.58 23.58
CA HIS A 13 -14.30 10.15 22.28
C HIS A 13 -14.06 9.03 21.27
N PHE A 14 -15.14 8.42 20.79
CA PHE A 14 -15.08 7.64 19.55
C PHE A 14 -14.98 8.65 18.41
N THR A 15 -13.79 8.74 17.83
CA THR A 15 -13.57 9.41 16.55
C THR A 15 -14.31 8.62 15.47
N HIS A 16 -15.61 8.82 15.37
CA HIS A 16 -16.40 8.27 14.28
C HIS A 16 -16.01 9.01 12.98
N GLY A 17 -15.20 8.33 12.16
CA GLY A 17 -15.32 8.44 10.72
C GLY A 17 -14.50 9.53 10.04
N THR A 18 -13.17 9.52 10.19
CA THR A 18 -12.25 10.05 9.16
C THR A 18 -11.52 8.94 8.41
N ALA A 19 -11.96 7.69 8.51
CA ALA A 19 -11.35 6.57 7.77
C ALA A 19 -11.45 6.72 6.24
N ALA A 20 -12.50 7.38 5.74
CA ALA A 20 -12.65 7.65 4.30
C ALA A 20 -11.63 8.69 3.81
N SER A 21 -11.40 9.76 4.59
CA SER A 21 -10.46 10.82 4.23
C SER A 21 -9.00 10.36 4.22
N THR A 22 -8.66 9.35 5.03
CA THR A 22 -7.31 8.76 5.05
C THR A 22 -7.07 7.79 3.89
N ALA A 23 -8.12 7.17 3.33
CA ALA A 23 -7.97 6.20 2.24
C ALA A 23 -7.50 6.87 0.94
N ASP A 24 -8.06 8.04 0.62
CA ASP A 24 -7.65 8.81 -0.57
C ASP A 24 -6.21 9.35 -0.47
N MET A 25 -5.65 9.48 0.73
CA MET A 25 -4.26 9.91 0.96
C MET A 25 -3.25 8.76 0.85
N ALA A 26 -3.70 7.49 0.86
CA ALA A 26 -2.84 6.32 0.75
C ALA A 26 -2.49 5.95 -0.70
N ALA A 27 -3.28 6.43 -1.66
CA ALA A 27 -2.98 6.24 -3.08
C ALA A 27 -1.99 7.31 -3.54
N GLU A 28 -0.81 6.91 -4.00
CA GLU A 28 0.21 7.83 -4.53
C GLU A 28 -0.23 8.55 -5.83
N GLY A 29 -1.32 8.08 -6.46
CA GLY A 29 -1.86 8.63 -7.70
C GLY A 29 -2.94 9.68 -7.49
N LYS A 30 -2.81 10.83 -8.17
CA LYS A 30 -3.89 11.83 -8.25
C LYS A 30 -5.02 11.32 -9.14
N ILE A 31 -6.26 11.42 -8.68
CA ILE A 31 -7.46 11.11 -9.49
C ILE A 31 -7.50 12.09 -10.66
N ARG A 32 -7.49 11.57 -11.90
CA ARG A 32 -7.60 12.41 -13.09
C ARG A 32 -9.06 12.72 -13.38
N PRO A 33 -9.38 13.85 -14.06
CA PRO A 33 -10.74 14.16 -14.43
C PRO A 33 -11.41 13.07 -15.27
N GLU A 34 -10.68 12.43 -16.19
CA GLU A 34 -11.19 11.34 -17.02
C GLU A 34 -11.59 10.09 -16.23
N ASP A 35 -10.97 9.82 -15.07
CA ASP A 35 -11.27 8.63 -14.25
C ASP A 35 -12.68 8.71 -13.63
N LYS A 36 -13.32 9.89 -13.66
CA LYS A 36 -14.68 10.12 -13.17
C LYS A 36 -15.76 9.98 -14.27
N SER A 37 -15.36 9.75 -15.52
CA SER A 37 -16.30 9.61 -16.63
C SER A 37 -16.96 8.23 -16.62
N PHE A 38 -18.27 8.17 -16.89
CA PHE A 38 -18.99 6.91 -17.03
C PHE A 38 -18.53 6.09 -18.24
N ASP A 39 -18.08 6.77 -19.30
CA ASP A 39 -17.61 6.14 -20.54
C ASP A 39 -16.09 5.88 -20.53
N ALA A 40 -15.42 6.09 -19.38
CA ALA A 40 -13.99 5.81 -19.27
C ALA A 40 -13.70 4.31 -19.45
N PRO A 41 -12.54 3.95 -20.02
CA PRO A 41 -12.12 2.56 -20.07
C PRO A 41 -11.99 1.99 -18.65
N HIS A 42 -12.30 0.70 -18.50
CA HIS A 42 -12.28 -0.02 -17.22
C HIS A 42 -10.89 -0.11 -16.58
N ALA A 43 -9.83 0.14 -17.35
CA ALA A 43 -8.46 0.15 -16.90
C ALA A 43 -7.67 1.27 -17.60
N ARG A 44 -6.67 1.79 -16.90
CA ARG A 44 -5.70 2.73 -17.48
C ARG A 44 -4.65 1.94 -18.24
N GLU A 45 -4.31 2.41 -19.44
CA GLU A 45 -3.14 1.93 -20.17
C GLU A 45 -1.87 2.44 -19.48
N ALA A 46 -0.81 1.64 -19.51
CA ALA A 46 0.49 2.06 -19.02
C ALA A 46 1.12 3.03 -20.02
N ASP A 47 1.78 4.09 -19.52
CA ASP A 47 2.49 5.06 -20.37
C ASP A 47 3.59 4.38 -21.19
N GLU A 48 4.24 3.37 -20.62
CA GLU A 48 5.24 2.52 -21.26
C GLU A 48 4.75 1.06 -21.24
N PRO A 49 4.10 0.57 -22.32
CA PRO A 49 3.68 -0.82 -22.40
C PRO A 49 4.88 -1.76 -22.55
N LEU A 50 4.81 -2.92 -21.90
CA LEU A 50 5.83 -3.96 -21.99
C LEU A 50 5.89 -4.57 -23.39
N ALA A 51 7.05 -5.10 -23.77
CA ALA A 51 7.17 -5.84 -25.01
C ALA A 51 6.30 -7.12 -25.00
N GLU A 52 5.97 -7.64 -26.17
CA GLU A 52 5.13 -8.83 -26.25
C GLU A 52 5.82 -10.05 -25.60
N GLY A 53 5.17 -10.63 -24.59
CA GLY A 53 5.68 -11.75 -23.80
C GLY A 53 6.59 -11.34 -22.62
N GLU A 54 6.89 -10.07 -22.45
CA GLU A 54 7.64 -9.56 -21.31
C GLU A 54 6.76 -9.52 -20.05
N LYS A 55 7.31 -9.97 -18.92
CA LYS A 55 6.63 -9.93 -17.63
C LYS A 55 7.01 -8.68 -16.86
N HIS A 56 6.07 -8.13 -16.11
CA HIS A 56 6.34 -7.03 -15.21
C HIS A 56 7.29 -7.46 -14.08
N ASP A 57 8.43 -6.78 -13.94
CA ASP A 57 9.39 -6.99 -12.85
C ASP A 57 9.08 -6.02 -11.71
N GLN A 58 8.35 -6.49 -10.71
CA GLN A 58 7.95 -5.72 -9.52
C GLN A 58 9.15 -5.19 -8.74
N LEU A 59 10.30 -5.86 -8.85
CA LEU A 59 11.51 -5.49 -8.13
C LEU A 59 12.35 -4.46 -8.89
N ALA A 60 12.06 -4.17 -10.16
CA ALA A 60 12.93 -3.33 -11.01
C ALA A 60 13.24 -1.96 -10.39
N GLY A 61 12.23 -1.31 -9.80
CA GLY A 61 12.41 -0.03 -9.12
C GLY A 61 13.31 -0.12 -7.88
N ARG A 62 13.16 -1.19 -7.08
CA ARG A 62 13.98 -1.46 -5.90
C ARG A 62 15.41 -1.84 -6.30
N VAL A 63 15.59 -2.68 -7.33
CA VAL A 63 16.90 -3.04 -7.88
C VAL A 63 17.68 -1.82 -8.37
N ALA A 64 17.01 -0.82 -8.96
CA ALA A 64 17.66 0.41 -9.38
C ALA A 64 18.18 1.26 -8.20
N GLN A 65 17.68 1.02 -6.99
CA GLN A 65 18.03 1.76 -5.77
C GLN A 65 18.95 0.96 -4.82
N SER A 66 19.03 -0.36 -4.95
CA SER A 66 19.89 -1.25 -4.16
C SER A 66 21.18 -1.62 -4.89
N GLU A 67 22.19 -2.12 -4.18
CA GLU A 67 23.47 -2.50 -4.81
C GLU A 67 23.33 -3.75 -5.71
N ASN A 68 22.38 -4.62 -5.37
CA ASN A 68 22.08 -5.83 -6.12
C ASN A 68 20.64 -6.31 -5.91
N ARG A 69 20.25 -7.33 -6.69
CA ARG A 69 18.90 -7.93 -6.63
C ARG A 69 18.58 -8.63 -5.30
N GLN A 70 19.59 -9.13 -4.58
CA GLN A 70 19.36 -9.80 -3.29
C GLN A 70 19.06 -8.78 -2.19
N GLU A 71 19.73 -7.64 -2.20
CA GLU A 71 19.46 -6.54 -1.27
C GLU A 71 18.07 -5.95 -1.51
N ALA A 72 17.69 -5.72 -2.77
CA ALA A 72 16.33 -5.27 -3.09
C ALA A 72 15.24 -6.21 -2.54
N LEU A 73 15.48 -7.53 -2.59
CA LEU A 73 14.57 -8.53 -2.00
C LEU A 73 14.57 -8.50 -0.46
N LEU A 74 15.75 -8.31 0.15
CA LEU A 74 15.87 -8.22 1.61
C LEU A 74 15.14 -6.98 2.13
N ASP A 75 15.29 -5.84 1.45
CA ASP A 75 14.66 -4.58 1.83
C ASP A 75 13.13 -4.70 1.76
N GLU A 76 12.58 -5.21 0.65
CA GLU A 76 11.15 -5.45 0.48
C GLU A 76 10.61 -6.42 1.54
N GLY A 77 11.26 -7.58 1.70
CA GLY A 77 10.83 -8.58 2.67
C GLY A 77 10.90 -8.07 4.11
N LEU A 78 11.87 -7.22 4.43
CA LEU A 78 12.00 -6.59 5.75
C LEU A 78 10.86 -5.61 5.99
N GLU A 79 10.57 -4.72 5.04
CA GLU A 79 9.45 -3.76 5.10
C GLU A 79 8.10 -4.47 5.32
N GLU A 80 7.85 -5.58 4.61
CA GLU A 80 6.59 -6.35 4.69
C GLU A 80 6.45 -7.19 5.97
N SER A 81 7.58 -7.60 6.56
CA SER A 81 7.58 -8.51 7.71
C SER A 81 7.40 -7.81 9.05
N PHE A 82 7.22 -6.48 9.10
CA PHE A 82 7.02 -5.77 10.36
C PHE A 82 5.59 -5.93 10.91
N PRO A 83 5.42 -6.18 12.23
CA PRO A 83 6.46 -6.39 13.24
C PRO A 83 7.09 -7.79 13.17
N GLY A 84 8.40 -7.87 12.93
CA GLY A 84 9.10 -9.13 12.69
C GLY A 84 9.52 -9.83 13.98
N SER A 85 9.12 -11.11 14.15
CA SER A 85 9.60 -11.96 15.25
C SER A 85 10.91 -12.69 14.93
N ASP A 86 11.15 -12.97 13.65
CA ASP A 86 12.33 -13.67 13.12
C ASP A 86 12.94 -12.89 11.94
N PRO A 87 14.27 -12.99 11.70
CA PRO A 87 14.91 -12.34 10.56
C PRO A 87 14.39 -12.91 9.23
N VAL A 88 14.21 -12.03 8.24
CA VAL A 88 13.78 -12.40 6.89
C VAL A 88 14.86 -13.21 6.18
N SER A 89 14.46 -14.27 5.46
CA SER A 89 15.35 -15.04 4.60
C SER A 89 14.83 -15.04 3.16
N VAL A 90 15.63 -14.49 2.24
CA VAL A 90 15.29 -14.47 0.79
C VAL A 90 16.10 -15.51 0.04
N LYS A 91 15.48 -16.18 -0.94
CA LYS A 91 16.15 -17.18 -1.78
C LYS A 91 16.83 -16.51 -2.96
N ARG A 92 18.12 -16.81 -3.16
CA ARG A 92 18.81 -16.49 -4.41
C ARG A 92 18.35 -17.47 -5.49
N ILE A 93 17.57 -16.98 -6.44
CA ILE A 93 17.20 -17.72 -7.64
C ILE A 93 18.20 -17.28 -8.72
N THR A 94 19.09 -18.20 -9.12
CA THR A 94 20.08 -18.02 -10.20
C THR A 94 19.54 -18.50 -11.52
#